data_AF-A0A0C3KLT2-F1
#
_entry.id   AF-A0A0C3KLT2-F1
#
_cell.length_a   1.000
_cell.length_b   1.000
_cell.length_c   1.000
_cell.angle_alpha   90.00
_cell.angle_beta   90.00
_cell.angle_gamma   90.00
#
_symmetry.space_group_name_H-M   'P 1'
#
loop_
_entity.id
_entity.type
_entity.pdbx_description
1 polymer ?
#
loop_
_entity_poly.entity_id
_entity_poly.type
_entity_poly.pdbx_seq_one_letter_code
_entity_poly.pdbx_strand_id
1 'polypeptide(L)' 'MGVEPFLSKAEAATDHAVDLAKVLEDTKKALDKAAERMKLPPASLSGRPSRKLTERWIGPYRVVSLKPNAVELKL' A
#
# COMPACT_ATOMS: atom_id res chain seq x y z
N MET A 1 -24.15 -55.30 8.19
CA MET A 1 -24.08 -53.88 7.81
C MET A 1 -22.73 -53.36 8.26
N GLY A 2 -21.80 -53.18 7.31
CA GLY A 2 -20.47 -52.65 7.61
C GLY A 2 -20.56 -51.15 7.79
N VAL A 3 -20.24 -50.66 8.98
CA VAL A 3 -20.04 -49.24 9.22
C VAL A 3 -18.70 -48.90 8.58
N GLU A 4 -18.71 -48.10 7.51
CA GLU A 4 -17.47 -47.57 6.95
C GLU A 4 -16.71 -46.80 8.04
N PRO A 5 -15.38 -46.91 8.09
CA PRO A 5 -14.60 -46.20 9.11
C PRO A 5 -14.80 -44.71 8.86
N PHE A 6 -15.44 -44.03 9.81
CA PHE A 6 -15.36 -42.59 9.91
C PHE A 6 -13.88 -42.21 9.79
N LEU A 7 -13.54 -41.50 8.71
CA LEU A 7 -12.23 -40.88 8.53
C LEU A 7 -11.86 -40.23 9.86
N SER A 8 -10.82 -40.79 10.47
CA SER A 8 -10.49 -40.58 11.87
C SER A 8 -10.25 -39.10 12.10
N LYS A 9 -10.77 -38.52 13.19
CA LYS A 9 -10.61 -37.08 13.53
C LYS A 9 -9.17 -36.55 13.42
N ALA A 10 -8.18 -37.44 13.50
CA ALA A 10 -6.77 -37.15 13.29
C ALA A 10 -6.40 -36.73 11.85
N GLU A 11 -7.04 -37.31 10.84
CA GLU A 11 -6.77 -37.04 9.41
C GLU A 11 -7.31 -35.65 9.00
N ALA A 12 -8.53 -35.32 9.42
CA ALA A 12 -9.08 -33.97 9.23
C ALA A 12 -8.26 -32.89 9.96
N ALA A 13 -7.72 -33.20 11.15
CA ALA A 13 -6.86 -32.27 11.88
C ALA A 13 -5.52 -32.02 11.17
N THR A 14 -4.95 -33.03 10.49
CA THR A 14 -3.74 -32.85 9.70
C THR A 14 -3.98 -32.01 8.45
N ASP A 15 -5.12 -32.17 7.78
CA ASP A 15 -5.46 -31.37 6.60
C ASP A 15 -5.61 -29.89 6.95
N HIS A 16 -6.31 -29.58 8.05
CA HIS A 16 -6.43 -28.21 8.53
C HIS A 16 -5.09 -27.59 8.95
N ALA A 17 -4.17 -28.39 9.51
CA ALA A 17 -2.83 -27.92 9.85
C ALA A 17 -2.00 -27.58 8.59
N VAL A 18 -2.14 -28.38 7.53
CA VAL A 18 -1.49 -28.13 6.23
C VAL A 18 -2.03 -26.85 5.59
N ASP A 19 -3.35 -26.63 5.63
CA ASP A 19 -3.97 -25.41 5.11
C ASP A 19 -3.49 -24.16 5.86
N LEU A 20 -3.41 -24.22 7.18
CA LEU A 20 -2.89 -23.11 7.99
C LEU A 20 -1.42 -22.80 7.69
N ALA A 21 -0.58 -23.83 7.55
CA ALA A 21 0.82 -23.66 7.20
C ALA A 21 0.97 -22.95 5.84
N LYS A 22 0.16 -23.35 4.85
CA LYS A 22 0.12 -22.73 3.53
C LYS A 22 -0.28 -21.25 3.58
N VAL A 23 -1.34 -20.92 4.35
CA VAL A 23 -1.79 -19.53 4.52
C VAL A 23 -0.70 -18.65 5.14
N LEU A 24 0.02 -19.16 6.14
CA LEU A 24 1.10 -18.42 6.79
C LEU A 24 2.27 -18.17 5.84
N GLU A 25 2.63 -19.16 5.02
CA GLU A 25 3.70 -19.03 4.03
C GLU A 25 3.35 -18.02 2.93
N ASP A 26 2.13 -18.09 2.39
CA ASP A 26 1.64 -17.14 1.39
C ASP A 26 1.60 -15.70 1.93
N THR A 27 1.17 -15.53 3.19
CA THR A 27 1.12 -14.22 3.86
C THR A 27 2.52 -13.63 4.04
N LYS A 28 3.49 -14.45 4.48
CA LYS A 28 4.89 -14.03 4.61
C LYS A 28 5.45 -13.54 3.27
N LYS A 29 5.24 -14.31 2.20
CA LYS A 29 5.70 -13.97 0.84
C LYS A 29 5.05 -12.68 0.32
N ALA A 30 3.77 -12.46 0.60
CA ALA A 30 3.07 -11.23 0.25
C ALA A 30 3.64 -10.01 0.99
N LEU A 31 3.96 -10.17 2.28
CA LEU A 31 4.55 -9.11 3.10
C LEU A 31 5.97 -8.74 2.63
N ASP A 32 6.81 -9.74 2.34
CA ASP A 32 8.16 -9.52 1.80
C ASP A 32 8.09 -8.75 0.46
N LYS A 33 7.17 -9.14 -0.43
CA LYS A 33 6.93 -8.43 -1.70
C LYS A 33 6.45 -6.99 -1.48
N ALA A 34 5.60 -6.75 -0.48
CA ALA A 34 5.15 -5.40 -0.15
C ALA A 34 6.29 -4.55 0.41
N ALA A 35 7.13 -5.12 1.28
CA ALA A 35 8.30 -4.45 1.83
C ALA A 35 9.30 -4.05 0.73
N GLU A 36 9.58 -4.93 -0.23
CA GLU A 36 10.42 -4.60 -1.39
C GLU A 36 9.82 -3.47 -2.26
N ARG A 37 8.50 -3.44 -2.43
CA ARG A 37 7.82 -2.34 -3.14
C ARG A 37 7.89 -1.02 -2.38
N MET A 38 7.94 -1.06 -1.05
CA MET A 38 8.06 0.14 -0.19
C MET A 38 9.50 0.63 -0.03
N LYS A 39 10.51 -0.22 -0.29
CA LYS A 39 11.92 0.21 -0.35
C LYS A 39 12.20 1.14 -1.54
N LEU A 40 11.35 1.11 -2.57
CA LEU A 40 11.35 2.17 -3.57
C LEU A 40 10.78 3.43 -2.91
N PRO A 41 11.50 4.57 -2.93
CA PRO A 41 10.88 5.83 -2.52
C PRO A 41 9.59 5.98 -3.32
N PRO A 42 8.48 6.45 -2.70
CA PRO A 42 7.22 6.66 -3.42
C PRO A 42 7.58 7.41 -4.68
N ALA A 43 7.35 6.78 -5.84
CA ALA A 43 7.80 7.27 -7.13
C ALA A 43 7.56 8.76 -7.17
N SER A 44 8.63 9.51 -6.96
CA SER A 44 8.75 10.92 -7.22
C SER A 44 7.41 11.67 -7.30
N LEU A 45 7.04 12.36 -6.23
CA LEU A 45 6.30 13.63 -6.40
C LEU A 45 7.08 14.61 -7.32
N SER A 46 8.29 14.27 -7.77
CA SER A 46 9.05 14.97 -8.81
C SER A 46 8.63 14.66 -10.26
N GLY A 47 7.52 13.95 -10.50
CA GLY A 47 7.01 13.68 -11.86
C GLY A 47 6.05 14.73 -12.42
N ARG A 48 5.53 15.64 -11.59
CA ARG A 48 4.84 16.83 -12.11
C ARG A 48 5.91 17.90 -12.25
N PRO A 49 6.14 18.51 -13.42
CA PRO A 49 6.82 19.78 -13.42
C PRO A 49 5.93 20.64 -12.52
N SER A 50 6.44 20.98 -11.34
CA SER A 50 5.83 21.98 -10.49
C SER A 50 5.90 23.23 -11.35
N ARG A 51 4.84 23.45 -12.16
CA ARG A 51 4.58 24.71 -12.84
C ARG A 51 4.69 25.69 -11.70
N LYS A 52 5.81 26.41 -11.66
CA LYS A 52 6.22 27.22 -10.52
C LYS A 52 4.98 27.97 -10.08
N LEU A 53 4.44 27.62 -8.91
CA LEU A 53 3.14 28.15 -8.48
C LEU A 53 3.18 29.68 -8.33
N THR A 54 4.38 30.24 -8.26
CA THR A 54 4.71 31.67 -8.35
C THR A 54 4.40 32.33 -9.70
N GLU A 55 4.10 31.57 -10.75
CA GLU A 55 3.66 32.12 -12.05
C GLU A 55 2.14 32.04 -12.22
N ARG A 56 1.42 31.55 -11.20
CA ARG A 56 -0.02 31.34 -11.26
C ARG A 56 -0.76 32.58 -10.75
N TRP A 57 -1.75 33.01 -11.49
CA TRP A 57 -2.74 33.99 -11.04
C TRP A 57 -3.85 33.28 -10.26
N ILE A 58 -4.29 33.90 -9.17
CA ILE A 58 -5.44 33.49 -8.37
C ILE A 58 -6.40 34.68 -8.36
N GLY A 59 -7.35 34.69 -9.30
CA GLY A 59 -8.21 35.84 -9.53
C GLY A 59 -7.39 37.07 -9.97
N PRO A 60 -7.63 38.26 -9.41
CA PRO A 60 -6.86 39.47 -9.74
C PRO A 60 -5.46 39.49 -9.09
N TYR A 61 -5.08 38.46 -8.33
CA TYR A 61 -3.83 38.45 -7.58
C TYR A 61 -2.78 37.54 -8.22
N ARG A 62 -1.53 37.98 -8.21
CA ARG A 62 -0.35 37.19 -8.60
C ARG A 62 0.35 36.59 -7.38
N VAL A 63 0.69 35.31 -7.44
CA VAL A 63 1.46 34.64 -6.37
C VAL A 63 2.92 35.08 -6.42
N VAL A 64 3.43 35.66 -5.33
CA VAL A 64 4.82 36.14 -5.23
C VAL A 64 5.70 35.12 -4.52
N SER A 65 5.19 34.51 -3.44
CA SER A 65 5.94 33.56 -2.62
C SER A 65 5.02 32.54 -1.98
N LEU A 66 5.56 31.35 -1.71
CA LEU A 66 4.89 30.28 -0.99
C LEU A 66 5.63 30.01 0.32
N LYS A 67 4.91 30.11 1.43
CA LYS A 67 5.33 29.63 2.75
C LYS A 67 4.64 28.29 3.02
N PRO A 68 5.18 27.44 3.90
CA PRO A 68 4.59 26.13 4.19
C PRO A 68 3.10 26.18 4.55
N ASN A 69 2.66 27.23 5.25
CA ASN A 69 1.27 27.40 5.71
C ASN A 69 0.59 28.67 5.17
N ALA A 70 1.22 29.41 4.25
CA ALA A 70 0.68 30.70 3.77
C ALA A 70 1.15 31.03 2.35
N VAL A 71 0.41 31.88 1.65
CA VAL A 71 0.73 32.34 0.28
C VAL A 71 0.78 33.86 0.27
N GLU A 72 1.85 34.43 -0.29
CA GLU A 72 1.97 35.87 -0.48
C GLU A 72 1.48 36.27 -1.87
N LEU A 73 0.52 37.19 -1.89
CA LEU A 73 -0.17 37.64 -3.08
C LEU A 73 0.08 39.13 -3.32
N LYS A 74 0.17 39.52 -4.58
CA LYS A 74 0.23 40.92 -5.01
C LYS A 74 -0.90 41.21 -5.99
N LEU A 75 -1.58 42.35 -5.81
CA LEU A 75 -2.52 42.93 -6.79
C LEU A 75 -1.77 43.41 -8.03
#